data_AF-A0A1U7CY24-F1
#
_entry.id   AF-A0A1U7CY24-F1
#
_cell.length_a   1.000
_cell.length_b   1.000
_cell.length_c   1.000
_cell.angle_alpha   90.00
_cell.angle_beta   90.00
_cell.angle_gamma   90.00
#
_symmetry.space_group_name_H-M   'P 1'
#
loop_
_entity.id
_entity.type
_entity.pdbx_description
1 polymer ?
#
loop_
_entity_poly.entity_id
_entity_poly.type
_entity_poly.pdbx_seq_one_letter_code
_entity_poly.pdbx_strand_id
1 'polypeptide(L)'
;MRRAIAIWVVLAAASTPAGASADDPTRMRPLPLGGTWSVEGRDRHFGVYIPTQFGGVLTVETTSGTVGPIEGPDGRQRPNGQDLAPGVPGWYTFAIEGATSPFSVATSFVQVGRSARKPWNYYYWPTKSDAIHEPWADGNGRVDTVQVFGDDVLVATPGAPIAPGQDIVRAGPNGLLETPVAAGDDSTWFPNLYDDVTFQAADGTVHETPCPLLKYDLLYRSSARSWEAGNSQNHNVSRWPGHCLGGAVASILLNEPVPSPGSGLTRDELKALWAELGENHLNHRIGDHVVDIAAGPPVPGPDPCDRSVVAFHRLLEEQLLGRGVALLGNLRGFPPRGTTDEVWNHGVGGYTAHYRAVQERDVLTVRVDVEIEANSGSSLNNQDEHSRLIRYAYTLAYGRDGRVDSSRTDACDWISVDGDALFAPLNLMVVESTRWVGHNPYVTEANVRALDLANGGDPSHYAAAPPQLLPVASTETTSRRLALGRAAATAGPPRRGGFTRLFNRQ
;
A
#
# COMPACT_ATOMS: atom_id res chain seq x y z
N MET A 1 -10.85 -56.71 -1.42
CA MET A 1 -11.58 -56.74 -2.71
C MET A 1 -11.57 -55.33 -3.31
N ARG A 2 -10.62 -55.05 -4.20
CA ARG A 2 -10.47 -53.76 -4.89
C ARG A 2 -11.05 -53.90 -6.30
N ARG A 3 -12.09 -53.12 -6.64
CA ARG A 3 -12.64 -53.04 -8.00
C ARG A 3 -11.91 -51.94 -8.75
N ALA A 4 -11.16 -52.31 -9.78
CA ALA A 4 -10.60 -51.40 -10.76
C ALA A 4 -11.70 -51.04 -11.77
N ILE A 5 -11.95 -49.74 -11.96
CA ILE A 5 -12.83 -49.21 -13.00
C ILE A 5 -11.91 -48.73 -14.11
N ALA A 6 -11.94 -49.39 -15.26
CA ALA A 6 -11.26 -48.96 -16.47
C ALA A 6 -12.15 -47.94 -17.19
N ILE A 7 -11.66 -46.71 -17.31
CA ILE A 7 -12.28 -45.65 -18.11
C ILE A 7 -11.71 -45.74 -19.52
N TRP A 8 -12.58 -45.95 -20.50
CA TRP A 8 -12.24 -45.87 -21.93
C TRP A 8 -12.27 -44.41 -22.37
N VAL A 9 -11.11 -43.90 -22.81
CA VAL A 9 -11.01 -42.62 -23.54
C VAL A 9 -11.32 -42.90 -25.01
N VAL A 10 -12.42 -42.34 -25.51
CA VAL A 10 -12.70 -42.28 -26.95
C VAL A 10 -11.95 -41.07 -27.51
N LEU A 11 -10.81 -41.32 -28.17
CA LEU A 11 -10.15 -40.32 -29.01
C LEU A 11 -11.01 -40.09 -30.27
N ALA A 12 -11.68 -38.94 -30.34
CA ALA A 12 -12.22 -38.44 -31.59
C ALA A 12 -11.07 -37.88 -32.44
N ALA A 13 -10.49 -38.72 -33.30
CA ALA A 13 -9.61 -38.27 -34.36
C ALA A 13 -10.43 -37.51 -35.40
N ALA A 14 -10.35 -36.18 -35.37
CA ALA A 14 -10.84 -35.35 -36.47
C ALA A 14 -9.95 -35.61 -37.70
N SER A 15 -10.52 -36.27 -38.70
CA SER A 15 -9.91 -36.45 -40.01
C SER A 15 -9.73 -35.09 -40.69
N THR A 16 -8.51 -34.56 -40.68
CA THR A 16 -8.13 -33.41 -41.50
C THR A 16 -8.15 -33.83 -42.98
N PRO A 17 -8.89 -33.13 -43.87
CA PRO A 17 -8.81 -33.40 -45.30
C PRO A 17 -7.38 -33.12 -45.80
N ALA A 18 -6.69 -34.18 -46.21
CA ALA A 18 -5.42 -34.10 -46.93
C ALA A 18 -5.70 -33.57 -48.34
N GLY A 19 -5.31 -32.32 -48.61
CA GLY A 19 -5.52 -31.73 -49.94
C GLY A 19 -5.28 -30.22 -50.09
N ALA A 20 -4.91 -29.48 -49.03
CA ALA A 20 -4.46 -28.10 -49.15
C ALA A 20 -2.96 -28.03 -48.88
N SER A 21 -2.18 -27.51 -49.84
CA SER A 21 -0.76 -27.23 -49.67
C SER A 21 -0.55 -26.43 -48.38
N ALA A 22 0.28 -26.94 -47.47
CA ALA A 22 0.63 -26.27 -46.21
C ALA A 22 1.41 -24.96 -46.42
N ASP A 23 1.66 -24.58 -47.67
CA ASP A 23 2.59 -23.52 -48.06
C ASP A 23 1.96 -22.38 -48.87
N ASP A 24 0.65 -22.24 -48.85
CA ASP A 24 -0.02 -21.07 -49.42
C ASP A 24 0.43 -19.77 -48.69
N PRO A 25 1.11 -18.83 -49.38
CA PRO A 25 1.59 -17.58 -48.77
C PRO A 25 0.45 -16.62 -48.39
N THR A 26 -0.75 -16.83 -48.92
CA THR A 26 -1.95 -16.04 -48.60
C THR A 26 -2.68 -16.54 -47.35
N ARG A 27 -2.36 -17.76 -46.88
CA ARG A 27 -2.99 -18.32 -45.69
C ARG A 27 -2.37 -17.72 -44.43
N MET A 28 -3.20 -17.05 -43.63
CA MET A 28 -2.85 -16.55 -42.31
C MET A 28 -2.28 -17.69 -41.43
N ARG A 29 -1.08 -17.48 -40.89
CA ARG A 29 -0.47 -18.36 -39.89
C ARG A 29 -0.63 -17.76 -38.49
N PRO A 30 -1.19 -18.50 -37.52
CA PRO A 30 -1.30 -18.01 -36.16
C PRO A 30 0.09 -17.91 -35.51
N LEU A 31 0.35 -16.77 -34.86
CA LEU A 31 1.53 -16.53 -34.03
C LEU A 31 1.12 -16.49 -32.56
N PRO A 32 1.91 -17.10 -31.66
CA PRO A 32 1.69 -16.96 -30.23
C PRO A 32 1.95 -15.52 -29.79
N LEU A 33 1.06 -14.99 -28.96
CA LEU A 33 1.22 -13.70 -28.31
C LEU A 33 2.47 -13.70 -27.43
N GLY A 34 3.33 -12.68 -27.54
CA GLY A 34 4.52 -12.56 -26.69
C GLY A 34 5.67 -13.50 -27.06
N GLY A 35 5.63 -14.14 -28.24
CA GLY A 35 6.63 -15.11 -28.70
C GLY A 35 7.36 -14.70 -29.98
N THR A 36 8.43 -15.42 -30.28
CA THR A 36 9.22 -15.30 -31.52
C THR A 36 9.11 -16.58 -32.34
N TRP A 37 8.88 -16.45 -33.64
CA TRP A 37 8.74 -17.57 -34.56
C TRP A 37 9.71 -17.44 -35.73
N SER A 38 10.42 -18.51 -36.06
CA SER A 38 11.30 -18.58 -37.24
C SER A 38 10.55 -19.05 -38.48
N VAL A 39 10.61 -18.26 -39.55
CA VAL A 39 9.85 -18.45 -40.78
C VAL A 39 10.79 -18.81 -41.91
N GLU A 40 10.52 -19.95 -42.53
CA GLU A 40 11.15 -20.33 -43.79
C GLU A 40 10.38 -19.72 -44.97
N GLY A 41 11.12 -19.10 -45.89
CA GLY A 41 10.60 -18.61 -47.16
C GLY A 41 10.56 -17.09 -47.28
N ARG A 42 9.58 -16.62 -48.06
CA ARG A 42 9.38 -15.23 -48.50
C ARG A 42 8.10 -14.69 -47.84
N ASP A 43 7.58 -13.56 -48.32
CA ASP A 43 6.37 -12.88 -47.84
C ASP A 43 5.24 -13.81 -47.35
N ARG A 44 4.69 -13.51 -46.17
CA ARG A 44 3.73 -14.36 -45.44
C ARG A 44 2.71 -13.53 -44.67
N HIS A 45 1.51 -14.07 -44.52
CA HIS A 45 0.45 -13.52 -43.66
C HIS A 45 0.44 -14.19 -42.29
N PHE A 46 0.31 -13.39 -41.24
CA PHE A 46 0.27 -13.83 -39.85
C PHE A 46 -0.97 -13.29 -39.15
N GLY A 47 -1.34 -13.95 -38.05
CA GLY A 47 -2.39 -13.48 -37.15
C GLY A 47 -2.01 -13.72 -35.70
N VAL A 48 -2.27 -12.75 -34.82
CA VAL A 48 -2.10 -12.88 -33.37
C VAL A 48 -3.45 -12.65 -32.70
N TYR A 49 -3.78 -13.47 -31.70
CA TYR A 49 -5.03 -13.32 -30.96
C TYR A 49 -4.82 -12.43 -29.74
N ILE A 50 -5.60 -11.34 -29.64
CA ILE A 50 -5.61 -10.43 -28.50
C ILE A 50 -6.87 -10.71 -27.67
N PRO A 51 -6.73 -11.21 -26.43
CA PRO A 51 -7.86 -11.75 -25.69
C PRO A 51 -8.67 -10.70 -24.92
N THR A 52 -8.11 -9.51 -24.67
CA THR A 52 -8.74 -8.45 -23.86
C THR A 52 -9.42 -7.41 -24.75
N GLN A 53 -10.55 -6.87 -24.27
CA GLN A 53 -11.24 -5.77 -24.92
C GLN A 53 -10.74 -4.39 -24.49
N PHE A 54 -9.87 -4.27 -23.48
CA PHE A 54 -9.52 -2.97 -22.91
C PHE A 54 -8.49 -2.16 -23.71
N GLY A 55 -8.08 -2.66 -24.88
CA GLY A 55 -7.03 -2.04 -25.68
C GLY A 55 -5.63 -2.45 -25.19
N GLY A 56 -4.62 -1.67 -25.55
CA GLY A 56 -3.21 -1.98 -25.36
C GLY A 56 -2.41 -1.88 -26.65
N VAL A 57 -1.09 -1.92 -26.54
CA VAL A 57 -0.17 -1.74 -27.66
C VAL A 57 0.32 -3.09 -28.15
N LEU A 58 0.02 -3.41 -29.41
CA LEU A 58 0.58 -4.57 -30.12
C LEU A 58 1.77 -4.12 -30.97
N THR A 59 2.94 -4.69 -30.69
CA THR A 59 4.15 -4.50 -31.48
C THR A 59 4.54 -5.81 -32.14
N VAL A 60 4.85 -5.73 -33.43
CA VAL A 60 5.35 -6.82 -34.26
C VAL A 60 6.73 -6.41 -34.77
N GLU A 61 7.71 -7.28 -34.60
CA GLU A 61 9.07 -7.06 -35.11
C GLU A 61 9.46 -8.18 -36.07
N THR A 62 10.30 -7.87 -37.04
CA THR A 62 10.84 -8.87 -37.96
C THR A 62 12.31 -8.60 -38.29
N THR A 63 13.08 -9.67 -38.52
CA THR A 63 14.50 -9.55 -38.90
C THR A 63 14.73 -9.34 -40.39
N SER A 64 13.70 -9.46 -41.23
CA SER A 64 13.78 -9.22 -42.68
C SER A 64 12.40 -8.82 -43.23
N GLY A 65 12.37 -7.97 -44.25
CA GLY A 65 11.12 -7.41 -44.78
C GLY A 65 10.57 -6.27 -43.93
N THR A 66 9.30 -5.93 -44.15
CA THR A 66 8.58 -4.86 -43.46
C THR A 66 7.23 -5.39 -42.97
N VAL A 67 6.84 -5.00 -41.77
CA VAL A 67 5.51 -5.30 -41.22
C VAL A 67 4.49 -4.39 -41.90
N GLY A 68 3.53 -4.98 -42.60
CA GLY A 68 2.39 -4.27 -43.17
C GLY A 68 1.42 -3.75 -42.09
N PRO A 69 0.33 -3.06 -42.48
CA PRO A 69 -0.70 -2.61 -41.54
C PRO A 69 -1.29 -3.78 -40.75
N ILE A 70 -1.60 -3.55 -39.47
CA ILE A 70 -2.27 -4.53 -38.62
C ILE A 70 -3.78 -4.35 -38.78
N GLU A 71 -4.46 -5.31 -39.40
CA GLU A 71 -5.90 -5.33 -39.53
C GLU A 71 -6.54 -6.02 -38.31
N GLY A 72 -7.43 -5.33 -37.61
CA GLY A 72 -8.14 -5.89 -36.47
C GLY A 72 -9.41 -6.67 -36.84
N PRO A 73 -10.06 -7.30 -35.87
CA PRO A 73 -11.32 -8.05 -36.06
C PRO A 73 -12.48 -7.21 -36.64
N ASP A 74 -12.38 -5.88 -36.52
CA ASP A 74 -13.32 -4.90 -37.06
C ASP A 74 -12.99 -4.46 -38.50
N GLY A 75 -11.99 -5.08 -39.14
CA GLY A 75 -11.49 -4.74 -40.48
C GLY A 75 -10.73 -3.42 -40.55
N ARG A 76 -10.48 -2.76 -39.41
CA ARG A 76 -9.74 -1.49 -39.39
C ARG A 76 -8.25 -1.74 -39.32
N GLN A 77 -7.51 -1.04 -40.17
CA GLN A 77 -6.06 -1.03 -40.15
C GLN A 77 -5.53 -0.12 -39.04
N ARG A 78 -4.52 -0.60 -38.34
CA ARG A 78 -3.83 0.06 -37.24
C ARG A 78 -2.32 0.03 -37.50
N PRO A 79 -1.60 1.10 -37.20
CA PRO A 79 -0.14 1.08 -37.28
C PRO A 79 0.46 0.16 -36.22
N ASN A 80 1.56 -0.50 -36.57
CA ASN A 80 2.34 -1.30 -35.65
C ASN A 80 2.86 -0.45 -34.47
N GLY A 81 2.75 -0.96 -33.24
CA GLY A 81 3.18 -0.25 -32.03
C GLY A 81 2.24 0.87 -31.58
N GLN A 82 0.99 0.93 -32.08
CA GLN A 82 -0.05 1.81 -31.58
C GLN A 82 -1.09 1.08 -30.72
N ASP A 83 -1.81 1.84 -29.90
CA ASP A 83 -2.89 1.31 -29.09
C ASP A 83 -4.04 0.80 -29.98
N LEU A 84 -4.55 -0.39 -29.69
CA LEU A 84 -5.57 -1.06 -30.50
C LEU A 84 -6.99 -0.47 -30.33
N ALA A 85 -7.16 0.47 -29.41
CA ALA A 85 -8.42 1.01 -28.89
C ALA A 85 -9.31 -0.05 -28.20
N PRO A 86 -10.14 0.35 -27.21
CA PRO A 86 -11.05 -0.58 -26.55
C PRO A 86 -12.14 -1.16 -27.47
N GLY A 87 -12.67 -2.33 -27.10
CA GLY A 87 -13.88 -2.93 -27.64
C GLY A 87 -13.70 -3.96 -28.76
N VAL A 88 -12.47 -4.35 -29.10
CA VAL A 88 -12.21 -5.25 -30.25
C VAL A 88 -11.23 -6.39 -29.89
N PRO A 89 -11.61 -7.36 -29.04
CA PRO A 89 -10.84 -8.58 -28.85
C PRO A 89 -10.91 -9.47 -30.11
N GLY A 90 -9.86 -10.25 -30.38
CA GLY A 90 -9.88 -11.20 -31.49
C GLY A 90 -8.56 -11.34 -32.26
N TRP A 91 -8.66 -11.82 -33.49
CA TRP A 91 -7.52 -11.98 -34.39
C TRP A 91 -7.13 -10.65 -35.04
N TYR A 92 -5.87 -10.25 -34.84
CA TYR A 92 -5.22 -9.16 -35.53
C TYR A 92 -4.25 -9.72 -36.57
N THR A 93 -4.45 -9.38 -37.83
CA THR A 93 -3.71 -9.95 -38.97
C THR A 93 -2.81 -8.93 -39.64
N PHE A 94 -1.66 -9.37 -40.15
CA PHE A 94 -0.69 -8.52 -40.85
C PHE A 94 0.15 -9.36 -41.82
N ALA A 95 0.75 -8.71 -42.81
CA ALA A 95 1.72 -9.33 -43.71
C ALA A 95 3.15 -8.90 -43.36
N ILE A 96 4.11 -9.80 -43.59
CA ILE A 96 5.52 -9.42 -43.71
C ILE A 96 5.84 -9.43 -45.20
N GLU A 97 6.28 -8.28 -45.72
CA GLU A 97 6.52 -8.05 -47.14
C GLU A 97 7.99 -7.72 -47.41
N GLY A 98 8.50 -8.13 -48.56
CA GLY A 98 9.88 -7.86 -48.98
C GLY A 98 10.94 -8.67 -48.22
N ALA A 99 10.58 -9.80 -47.63
CA ALA A 99 11.54 -10.67 -46.96
C ALA A 99 12.37 -11.45 -48.00
N THR A 100 13.70 -11.30 -47.95
CA THR A 100 14.63 -11.89 -48.95
C THR A 100 15.38 -13.13 -48.46
N SER A 101 15.24 -13.47 -47.19
CA SER A 101 15.89 -14.60 -46.51
C SER A 101 14.94 -15.17 -45.46
N PRO A 102 15.21 -16.37 -44.92
CA PRO A 102 14.58 -16.80 -43.67
C PRO A 102 14.66 -15.70 -42.62
N PHE A 103 13.58 -15.52 -41.86
CA PHE A 103 13.42 -14.41 -40.92
C PHE A 103 12.71 -14.87 -39.66
N SER A 104 12.80 -14.09 -38.60
CA SER A 104 11.93 -14.28 -37.44
C SER A 104 10.87 -13.18 -37.37
N VAL A 105 9.75 -13.52 -36.75
CA VAL A 105 8.69 -12.57 -36.37
C VAL A 105 8.49 -12.68 -34.87
N ALA A 106 8.58 -11.55 -34.16
CA ALA A 106 8.30 -11.46 -32.74
C ALA A 106 7.06 -10.61 -32.52
N THR A 107 6.23 -10.97 -31.53
CA THR A 107 5.08 -10.16 -31.11
C THR A 107 5.21 -9.80 -29.64
N SER A 108 4.78 -8.60 -29.26
CA SER A 108 4.60 -8.19 -27.87
C SER A 108 3.29 -7.41 -27.73
N PHE A 109 2.60 -7.63 -26.62
CA PHE A 109 1.38 -6.90 -26.30
C PHE A 109 1.43 -6.40 -24.86
N VAL A 110 1.27 -5.10 -24.70
CA VAL A 110 1.42 -4.40 -23.43
C VAL A 110 0.18 -3.55 -23.17
N GLN A 111 -0.41 -3.71 -22.00
CA GLN A 111 -1.41 -2.79 -21.48
C GLN A 111 -0.81 -1.91 -20.39
N VAL A 112 -1.22 -0.64 -20.37
CA VAL A 112 -0.83 0.32 -19.33
C VAL A 112 -2.09 1.02 -18.84
N GLY A 113 -2.50 0.74 -17.60
CA GLY A 113 -3.59 1.44 -16.94
C GLY A 113 -3.05 2.47 -15.95
N ARG A 114 -3.67 3.65 -15.91
CA ARG A 114 -3.28 4.73 -14.99
C ARG A 114 -4.51 5.45 -14.47
N SER A 115 -4.51 5.67 -13.17
CA SER A 115 -5.46 6.59 -12.54
C SER A 115 -5.29 8.02 -13.09
N ALA A 116 -6.39 8.78 -13.12
CA ALA A 116 -6.40 10.17 -13.57
C ALA A 116 -5.50 11.08 -12.72
N ARG A 117 -5.29 10.70 -11.45
CA ARG A 117 -4.36 11.34 -10.53
C ARG A 117 -3.59 10.28 -9.78
N LYS A 118 -2.25 10.37 -9.84
CA LYS A 118 -1.35 9.52 -9.06
C LYS A 118 -1.60 9.77 -7.56
N PRO A 119 -1.83 8.72 -6.76
CA PRO A 119 -1.85 8.84 -5.30
C PRO A 119 -0.51 9.38 -4.79
N TRP A 120 -0.53 10.39 -3.93
CA TRP A 120 0.69 10.97 -3.36
C TRP A 120 1.35 10.07 -2.32
N ASN A 121 2.67 10.18 -2.17
CA ASN A 121 3.44 9.44 -1.17
C ASN A 121 3.23 10.00 0.24
N TYR A 122 3.31 9.11 1.22
CA TYR A 122 3.15 9.46 2.62
C TYR A 122 4.05 8.64 3.53
N TYR A 123 4.18 9.09 4.77
CA TYR A 123 4.75 8.31 5.85
C TYR A 123 3.61 7.66 6.62
N TYR A 124 3.73 6.37 6.95
CA TYR A 124 2.65 5.62 7.60
C TYR A 124 2.35 6.05 9.04
N TRP A 125 3.19 6.92 9.65
CA TRP A 125 3.02 7.42 11.02
C TRP A 125 2.81 6.27 12.02
N PRO A 126 3.87 5.56 12.43
CA PRO A 126 3.76 4.46 13.37
C PRO A 126 3.06 4.86 14.66
N THR A 127 2.25 3.96 15.21
CA THR A 127 1.66 4.14 16.54
C THR A 127 2.53 3.59 17.65
N LYS A 128 3.62 2.88 17.34
CA LYS A 128 4.61 2.47 18.35
C LYS A 128 5.37 3.72 18.81
N SER A 129 5.36 3.95 20.11
CA SER A 129 6.16 4.99 20.74
C SER A 129 7.63 4.61 20.82
N ASP A 130 8.47 5.60 21.10
CA ASP A 130 9.89 5.38 21.36
C ASP A 130 10.09 4.40 22.52
N ALA A 131 11.13 3.58 22.40
CA ALA A 131 11.42 2.53 23.36
C ALA A 131 12.92 2.27 23.49
N ILE A 132 13.34 1.90 24.70
CA ILE A 132 14.63 1.26 24.96
C ILE A 132 14.46 -0.23 24.73
N HIS A 133 15.39 -0.88 24.04
CA HIS A 133 15.37 -2.30 23.75
C HIS A 133 16.78 -2.90 23.81
N GLU A 134 16.84 -4.22 23.92
CA GLU A 134 18.09 -4.95 23.69
C GLU A 134 18.57 -4.70 22.24
N PRO A 135 19.86 -4.41 21.98
CA PRO A 135 20.37 -4.21 20.64
C PRO A 135 20.00 -5.36 19.69
N TRP A 136 19.65 -5.02 18.44
CA TRP A 136 19.24 -6.01 17.43
C TRP A 136 20.37 -6.94 16.99
N ALA A 137 21.60 -6.46 17.11
CA ALA A 137 22.84 -7.19 16.87
C ALA A 137 23.87 -6.74 17.90
N ASP A 138 24.79 -7.65 18.25
CA ASP A 138 25.93 -7.39 19.13
C ASP A 138 25.59 -6.92 20.56
N GLY A 139 24.34 -7.09 20.99
CA GLY A 139 23.90 -6.86 22.36
C GLY A 139 24.44 -7.90 23.35
N ASN A 140 24.39 -7.60 24.65
CA ASN A 140 24.91 -8.47 25.70
C ASN A 140 23.86 -9.49 26.21
N GLY A 141 22.62 -9.40 25.71
CA GLY A 141 21.48 -10.25 26.05
C GLY A 141 20.94 -10.00 27.45
N ARG A 142 21.09 -8.79 28.01
CA ARG A 142 20.69 -8.45 29.37
C ARG A 142 20.05 -7.06 29.45
N VAL A 143 19.09 -6.94 30.35
CA VAL A 143 18.48 -5.64 30.68
C VAL A 143 19.45 -4.79 31.50
N ASP A 144 20.06 -3.77 30.90
CA ASP A 144 20.99 -2.87 31.61
C ASP A 144 20.29 -1.65 32.21
N THR A 145 19.13 -1.26 31.70
CA THR A 145 18.32 -0.16 32.25
C THR A 145 17.68 -0.57 33.58
N VAL A 146 18.12 0.07 34.67
CA VAL A 146 17.70 -0.22 36.06
C VAL A 146 16.64 0.73 36.62
N GLN A 147 16.42 1.88 35.97
CA GLN A 147 15.54 2.94 36.44
C GLN A 147 14.79 3.56 35.26
N VAL A 148 13.52 3.92 35.49
CA VAL A 148 12.69 4.68 34.56
C VAL A 148 12.47 6.11 35.05
N PHE A 149 12.22 7.03 34.12
CA PHE A 149 11.97 8.44 34.37
C PHE A 149 10.57 8.82 33.86
N GLY A 150 10.00 9.89 34.44
CA GLY A 150 8.70 10.38 34.01
C GLY A 150 7.57 9.39 34.23
N ASP A 151 6.78 9.10 33.19
CA ASP A 151 5.73 8.08 33.20
C ASP A 151 6.08 6.79 32.44
N ASP A 152 7.34 6.64 32.04
CA ASP A 152 7.87 5.46 31.37
C ASP A 152 7.63 4.16 32.13
N VAL A 153 7.48 3.08 31.38
CA VAL A 153 7.16 1.76 31.90
C VAL A 153 8.31 0.79 31.64
N LEU A 154 8.92 0.30 32.72
CA LEU A 154 9.87 -0.81 32.68
C LEU A 154 9.12 -2.11 32.43
N VAL A 155 9.36 -2.74 31.28
CA VAL A 155 8.67 -3.97 30.85
C VAL A 155 9.53 -5.22 30.98
N ALA A 156 10.83 -5.06 31.21
CA ALA A 156 11.76 -6.16 31.45
C ALA A 156 12.48 -6.00 32.80
N THR A 157 12.73 -7.11 33.50
CA THR A 157 13.37 -7.08 34.83
C THR A 157 14.86 -6.76 34.70
N PRO A 158 15.41 -5.76 35.42
CA PRO A 158 16.83 -5.42 35.35
C PRO A 158 17.76 -6.61 35.64
N GLY A 159 18.80 -6.75 34.82
CA GLY A 159 19.77 -7.84 34.86
C GLY A 159 19.28 -9.19 34.33
N ALA A 160 17.99 -9.32 33.99
CA ALA A 160 17.44 -10.56 33.43
C ALA A 160 17.93 -10.78 31.99
N PRO A 161 18.01 -12.05 31.53
CA PRO A 161 18.23 -12.34 30.12
C PRO A 161 17.09 -11.78 29.25
N ILE A 162 17.44 -11.21 28.11
CA ILE A 162 16.48 -10.66 27.13
C ILE A 162 16.94 -10.99 25.71
N ALA A 163 15.97 -11.17 24.80
CA ALA A 163 16.28 -11.47 23.40
C ALA A 163 16.52 -10.17 22.60
N PRO A 164 17.35 -10.20 21.55
CA PRO A 164 17.59 -9.06 20.68
C PRO A 164 16.31 -8.37 20.20
N GLY A 165 16.27 -7.04 20.29
CA GLY A 165 15.16 -6.20 19.85
C GLY A 165 13.92 -6.21 20.73
N GLN A 166 13.90 -6.95 21.85
CA GLN A 166 12.78 -6.90 22.79
C GLN A 166 12.81 -5.60 23.60
N ASP A 167 11.64 -4.99 23.78
CA ASP A 167 11.47 -3.76 24.54
C ASP A 167 11.87 -3.99 26.02
N ILE A 168 12.60 -3.01 26.58
CA ILE A 168 13.05 -2.93 27.97
C ILE A 168 12.27 -1.84 28.70
N VAL A 169 12.24 -0.64 28.12
CA VAL A 169 11.44 0.50 28.59
C VAL A 169 10.57 0.97 27.44
N ARG A 170 9.30 1.27 27.73
CA ARG A 170 8.39 1.92 26.79
C ARG A 170 7.98 3.29 27.33
N ALA A 171 7.70 4.22 26.44
CA ALA A 171 7.04 5.47 26.80
C ALA A 171 5.74 5.21 27.58
N GLY A 172 5.44 6.09 28.53
CA GLY A 172 4.19 6.06 29.27
C GLY A 172 3.02 6.68 28.52
N PRO A 173 1.88 6.93 29.20
CA PRO A 173 0.70 7.55 28.60
C PRO A 173 0.94 8.91 27.94
N ASN A 174 1.98 9.66 28.32
CA ASN A 174 2.36 10.92 27.65
C ASN A 174 2.96 10.71 26.24
N GLY A 175 3.36 9.48 25.89
CA GLY A 175 3.93 9.11 24.60
C GLY A 175 5.39 9.52 24.38
N LEU A 176 6.10 9.96 25.43
CA LEU A 176 7.50 10.37 25.37
C LEU A 176 8.38 9.38 26.11
N LEU A 177 9.51 9.00 25.53
CA LEU A 177 10.55 8.25 26.22
C LEU A 177 11.44 9.23 26.98
N GLU A 178 11.33 9.25 28.31
CA GLU A 178 12.06 10.17 29.20
C GLU A 178 13.28 9.50 29.84
N THR A 179 13.32 8.17 29.81
CA THR A 179 14.38 7.35 30.37
C THR A 179 15.63 7.39 29.48
N PRO A 180 16.80 7.77 30.01
CA PRO A 180 18.04 7.71 29.26
C PRO A 180 18.46 6.26 29.05
N VAL A 181 19.03 5.98 27.87
CA VAL A 181 19.52 4.65 27.51
C VAL A 181 20.72 4.27 28.38
N ALA A 182 20.67 3.09 29.00
CA ALA A 182 21.79 2.55 29.76
C ALA A 182 22.86 1.97 28.81
N ALA A 183 24.12 1.98 29.26
CA ALA A 183 25.21 1.38 28.50
C ALA A 183 24.99 -0.15 28.37
N GLY A 184 24.75 -0.62 27.15
CA GLY A 184 24.46 -2.02 26.83
C GLY A 184 23.07 -2.22 26.20
N ASP A 185 22.16 -1.29 26.43
CA ASP A 185 20.87 -1.19 25.75
C ASP A 185 20.95 -0.23 24.55
N ASP A 186 19.89 -0.18 23.74
CA ASP A 186 19.74 0.73 22.60
C ASP A 186 18.33 1.38 22.61
N SER A 187 18.13 2.43 21.82
CA SER A 187 16.82 3.08 21.64
C SER A 187 16.43 3.07 20.17
N THR A 188 15.14 2.84 19.89
CA THR A 188 14.58 3.17 18.57
C THR A 188 13.70 4.40 18.67
N TRP A 189 13.98 5.38 17.81
CA TRP A 189 13.08 6.48 17.52
C TRP A 189 12.13 6.13 16.38
N PHE A 190 10.84 6.35 16.60
CA PHE A 190 9.79 6.25 15.60
C PHE A 190 9.12 7.61 15.43
N PRO A 191 9.41 8.35 14.34
CA PRO A 191 8.68 9.58 14.05
C PRO A 191 7.17 9.28 14.08
N ASN A 192 6.44 9.86 15.02
CA ASN A 192 5.02 9.54 15.19
C ASN A 192 4.17 10.81 15.31
N LEU A 193 2.85 10.64 15.40
CA LEU A 193 1.92 11.79 15.42
C LEU A 193 2.06 12.66 16.69
N TYR A 194 2.50 12.05 17.79
CA TYR A 194 2.51 12.61 19.13
C TYR A 194 3.92 12.79 19.70
N ASP A 195 4.93 12.90 18.83
CA ASP A 195 6.30 13.22 19.25
C ASP A 195 6.40 14.63 19.88
N ASP A 196 7.46 14.82 20.67
CA ASP A 196 7.88 16.16 21.11
C ASP A 196 8.58 16.92 19.97
N VAL A 197 9.23 18.04 20.26
CA VAL A 197 10.07 18.80 19.32
C VAL A 197 11.45 18.17 19.09
N THR A 198 11.87 17.29 20.01
CA THR A 198 13.17 16.62 19.94
C THR A 198 13.14 15.22 20.55
N PHE A 199 14.00 14.34 20.03
CA PHE A 199 14.31 13.02 20.60
C PHE A 199 15.80 12.92 20.93
N GLN A 200 16.16 12.30 22.06
CA GLN A 200 17.56 12.04 22.43
C GLN A 200 17.90 10.56 22.22
N ALA A 201 18.80 10.27 21.29
CA ALA A 201 19.25 8.92 20.98
C ALA A 201 20.21 8.34 22.03
N ALA A 202 20.44 7.02 21.94
CA ALA A 202 21.34 6.27 22.83
C ALA A 202 22.78 6.82 22.88
N ASP A 203 23.26 7.41 21.77
CA ASP A 203 24.59 8.03 21.69
C ASP A 203 24.64 9.46 22.28
N GLY A 204 23.49 9.97 22.76
CA GLY A 204 23.32 11.31 23.29
C GLY A 204 23.02 12.38 22.23
N THR A 205 22.92 12.01 20.96
CA THR A 205 22.54 12.93 19.88
C THR A 205 21.09 13.36 20.03
N VAL A 206 20.83 14.66 19.89
CA VAL A 206 19.48 15.22 19.89
C VAL A 206 19.03 15.44 18.45
N HIS A 207 17.90 14.83 18.09
CA HIS A 207 17.27 14.93 16.78
C HIS A 207 16.04 15.83 16.86
N GLU A 208 15.85 16.69 15.86
CA GLU A 208 14.56 17.37 15.66
C GLU A 208 13.54 16.38 15.10
N THR A 209 12.32 16.43 15.63
CA THR A 209 11.26 15.47 15.33
C THR A 209 10.05 16.17 14.68
N PRO A 210 9.35 15.50 13.73
CA PRO A 210 8.04 15.98 13.31
C PRO A 210 7.07 15.86 14.48
N CYS A 211 6.19 16.85 14.66
CA CYS A 211 5.27 16.88 15.80
C CYS A 211 3.89 17.41 15.39
N PRO A 212 3.19 16.71 14.46
CA PRO A 212 1.97 17.22 13.83
C PRO A 212 0.87 17.53 14.84
N LEU A 213 0.65 16.66 15.84
CA LEU A 213 -0.41 16.90 16.83
C LEU A 213 -0.03 17.94 17.87
N LEU A 214 1.27 18.12 18.19
CA LEU A 214 1.71 19.22 19.06
C LEU A 214 1.43 20.58 18.39
N LYS A 215 1.78 20.70 17.10
CA LYS A 215 1.47 21.89 16.29
C LYS A 215 -0.03 22.12 16.19
N TYR A 216 -0.81 21.07 15.95
CA TYR A 216 -2.27 21.13 15.90
C TYR A 216 -2.87 21.62 17.23
N ASP A 217 -2.40 21.09 18.36
CA ASP A 217 -2.85 21.50 19.70
C ASP A 217 -2.54 22.97 19.99
N LEU A 218 -1.39 23.50 19.54
CA LEU A 218 -1.08 24.93 19.68
C LEU A 218 -1.99 25.82 18.82
N LEU A 219 -2.30 25.40 17.60
CA LEU A 219 -3.14 26.16 16.67
C LEU A 219 -4.60 26.20 17.14
N TYR A 220 -5.11 25.10 17.68
CA TYR A 220 -6.54 24.95 18.02
C TYR A 220 -6.85 24.89 19.51
N ARG A 221 -5.83 24.93 20.38
CA ARG A 221 -5.97 24.76 21.83
C ARG A 221 -6.69 23.46 22.20
N SER A 222 -6.34 22.38 21.51
CA SER A 222 -6.92 21.05 21.71
C SER A 222 -6.04 20.17 22.61
N SER A 223 -6.40 18.89 22.71
CA SER A 223 -5.64 17.86 23.44
C SER A 223 -5.43 16.62 22.57
N ALA A 224 -5.36 16.81 21.26
CA ALA A 224 -5.25 15.76 20.25
C ALA A 224 -3.99 14.93 20.47
N ARG A 225 -2.84 15.57 20.75
CA ARG A 225 -1.57 14.87 21.00
C ARG A 225 -1.67 13.94 22.21
N SER A 226 -2.06 14.48 23.36
CA SER A 226 -2.18 13.70 24.60
C SER A 226 -3.21 12.57 24.50
N TRP A 227 -4.28 12.77 23.71
CA TRP A 227 -5.23 11.71 23.42
C TRP A 227 -4.61 10.61 22.57
N GLU A 228 -3.88 10.98 21.50
CA GLU A 228 -3.23 10.02 20.60
C GLU A 228 -2.21 9.16 21.36
N ALA A 229 -1.34 9.81 22.13
CA ALA A 229 -0.38 9.15 23.00
C ALA A 229 -1.09 8.20 23.98
N GLY A 230 -2.17 8.63 24.63
CA GLY A 230 -2.84 7.81 25.64
C GLY A 230 -3.67 6.64 25.08
N ASN A 231 -4.09 6.67 23.82
CA ASN A 231 -5.11 5.74 23.29
C ASN A 231 -4.68 4.94 22.05
N SER A 232 -3.71 5.41 21.28
CA SER A 232 -3.31 4.76 20.02
C SER A 232 -1.99 4.00 20.11
N GLN A 233 -1.23 4.17 21.20
CA GLN A 233 0.09 3.56 21.37
C GLN A 233 0.08 2.04 21.18
N ASN A 234 0.88 1.56 20.23
CA ASN A 234 1.13 0.14 20.10
C ASN A 234 2.19 -0.31 21.12
N HIS A 235 1.78 -1.20 22.02
CA HIS A 235 2.60 -1.70 23.12
C HIS A 235 3.37 -3.00 22.81
N ASN A 236 3.27 -3.48 21.56
CA ASN A 236 4.00 -4.63 21.03
C ASN A 236 5.37 -4.19 20.44
N VAL A 237 6.32 -5.12 20.36
CA VAL A 237 7.59 -4.97 19.62
C VAL A 237 7.37 -4.68 18.13
N SER A 238 6.23 -5.08 17.55
CA SER A 238 5.87 -4.81 16.15
C SER A 238 5.87 -3.31 15.83
N ARG A 239 6.47 -2.94 14.69
CA ARG A 239 6.73 -1.54 14.31
C ARG A 239 5.84 -1.02 13.17
N TRP A 240 5.13 -1.93 12.52
CA TRP A 240 4.30 -1.65 11.35
C TRP A 240 2.91 -1.05 11.65
N PRO A 241 2.29 -1.20 12.84
CA PRO A 241 1.04 -0.51 13.14
C PRO A 241 1.21 1.00 13.05
N GLY A 242 0.29 1.66 12.36
CA GLY A 242 0.36 3.09 12.04
C GLY A 242 -0.91 3.54 11.29
N HIS A 243 -0.91 4.78 10.82
CA HIS A 243 -2.00 5.41 10.08
C HIS A 243 -1.94 5.16 8.56
N CYS A 244 -1.50 3.97 8.13
CA CYS A 244 -1.32 3.67 6.72
C CYS A 244 -2.64 3.59 5.95
N LEU A 245 -3.76 3.20 6.59
CA LEU A 245 -5.07 3.16 5.94
C LEU A 245 -5.51 4.59 5.60
N GLY A 246 -5.48 5.48 6.58
CA GLY A 246 -5.86 6.86 6.38
C GLY A 246 -4.96 7.58 5.38
N GLY A 247 -3.65 7.32 5.43
CA GLY A 247 -2.70 7.82 4.43
C GLY A 247 -3.04 7.40 3.01
N ALA A 248 -3.36 6.11 2.79
CA ALA A 248 -3.77 5.60 1.48
C ALA A 248 -5.09 6.18 0.98
N VAL A 249 -6.09 6.29 1.85
CA VAL A 249 -7.40 6.86 1.49
C VAL A 249 -7.27 8.35 1.16
N ALA A 250 -6.52 9.10 1.96
CA ALA A 250 -6.22 10.52 1.69
C ALA A 250 -5.45 10.68 0.38
N SER A 251 -4.47 9.81 0.10
CA SER A 251 -3.70 9.90 -1.13
C SER A 251 -4.52 9.68 -2.40
N ILE A 252 -5.51 8.79 -2.33
CA ILE A 252 -6.45 8.50 -3.43
C ILE A 252 -7.48 9.61 -3.62
N LEU A 253 -7.99 10.23 -2.55
CA LEU A 253 -9.16 11.10 -2.64
C LEU A 253 -8.85 12.61 -2.63
N LEU A 254 -7.74 13.03 -2.05
CA LEU A 254 -7.42 14.45 -1.86
C LEU A 254 -6.28 14.90 -2.76
N ASN A 255 -6.27 16.18 -3.14
CA ASN A 255 -5.07 16.81 -3.70
C ASN A 255 -3.93 16.66 -2.69
N GLU A 256 -2.69 16.61 -3.16
CA GLU A 256 -1.55 16.55 -2.24
C GLU A 256 -1.59 17.78 -1.31
N PRO A 257 -1.58 17.60 0.03
CA PRO A 257 -1.78 18.69 0.95
C PRO A 257 -0.74 19.80 0.81
N VAL A 258 -1.17 21.04 0.98
CA VAL A 258 -0.28 22.22 0.99
C VAL A 258 -0.52 22.99 2.28
N PRO A 259 0.43 22.97 3.23
CA PRO A 259 0.24 23.63 4.52
C PRO A 259 0.16 25.13 4.37
N SER A 260 -0.75 25.73 5.15
CA SER A 260 -0.86 27.19 5.26
C SER A 260 0.42 27.76 5.89
N PRO A 261 1.00 28.86 5.37
CA PRO A 261 2.31 29.36 5.80
C PRO A 261 2.45 29.60 7.30
N GLY A 262 1.42 30.13 7.97
CA GLY A 262 1.43 30.40 9.41
C GLY A 262 1.09 29.21 10.31
N SER A 263 0.87 28.03 9.75
CA SER A 263 0.61 26.82 10.55
C SER A 263 1.89 26.28 11.23
N GLY A 264 3.05 26.49 10.61
CA GLY A 264 4.30 25.84 11.04
C GLY A 264 4.38 24.34 10.74
N LEU A 265 3.36 23.77 10.07
CA LEU A 265 3.36 22.38 9.62
C LEU A 265 4.21 22.23 8.37
N THR A 266 4.98 21.14 8.31
CA THR A 266 5.53 20.64 7.06
C THR A 266 4.42 20.02 6.21
N ARG A 267 4.73 19.70 4.95
CA ARG A 267 3.80 19.00 4.08
C ARG A 267 3.41 17.64 4.65
N ASP A 268 4.38 16.88 5.14
CA ASP A 268 4.11 15.54 5.65
C ASP A 268 3.39 15.56 7.00
N GLU A 269 3.65 16.55 7.86
CA GLU A 269 2.86 16.74 9.08
C GLU A 269 1.38 17.04 8.76
N LEU A 270 1.09 17.80 7.69
CA LEU A 270 -0.29 17.99 7.25
C LEU A 270 -0.88 16.71 6.62
N LYS A 271 -0.11 15.92 5.87
CA LYS A 271 -0.53 14.59 5.41
C LYS A 271 -0.84 13.67 6.61
N ALA A 272 -0.10 13.79 7.71
CA ALA A 272 -0.31 13.07 8.95
C ALA A 272 -1.70 13.34 9.55
N LEU A 273 -2.12 14.60 9.57
CA LEU A 273 -3.45 14.98 10.07
C LEU A 273 -4.58 14.42 9.20
N TRP A 274 -4.40 14.36 7.88
CA TRP A 274 -5.34 13.69 6.99
C TRP A 274 -5.33 12.17 7.16
N ALA A 275 -4.16 11.57 7.42
CA ALA A 275 -4.04 10.15 7.74
C ALA A 275 -4.80 9.82 9.03
N GLU A 276 -4.67 10.64 10.08
CA GLU A 276 -5.45 10.45 11.31
C GLU A 276 -6.96 10.48 11.06
N LEU A 277 -7.45 11.48 10.30
CA LEU A 277 -8.87 11.57 9.94
C LEU A 277 -9.37 10.39 9.10
N GLY A 278 -8.48 9.77 8.34
CA GLY A 278 -8.78 8.67 7.42
C GLY A 278 -8.64 7.27 8.04
N GLU A 279 -8.11 7.13 9.25
CA GLU A 279 -7.71 5.81 9.77
C GLU A 279 -8.90 4.92 10.18
N ASN A 280 -10.07 5.52 10.41
CA ASN A 280 -11.25 4.77 10.80
C ASN A 280 -11.94 4.10 9.59
N HIS A 281 -11.65 2.82 9.38
CA HIS A 281 -12.19 2.02 8.27
C HIS A 281 -13.73 2.02 8.15
N LEU A 282 -14.47 2.25 9.24
CA LEU A 282 -15.93 2.29 9.22
C LEU A 282 -16.50 3.50 8.47
N ASN A 283 -15.66 4.49 8.14
CA ASN A 283 -16.08 5.71 7.46
C ASN A 283 -15.94 5.67 5.95
N HIS A 284 -15.41 4.60 5.38
CA HIS A 284 -15.20 4.49 3.94
C HIS A 284 -16.33 3.71 3.29
N ARG A 285 -16.82 4.23 2.16
CA ARG A 285 -17.70 3.46 1.27
C ARG A 285 -16.83 2.77 0.24
N ILE A 286 -16.77 1.44 0.34
CA ILE A 286 -16.03 0.58 -0.58
C ILE A 286 -16.97 0.12 -1.70
N GLY A 287 -16.55 0.32 -2.94
CA GLY A 287 -17.25 -0.12 -4.15
C GLY A 287 -16.78 -1.52 -4.57
N ASP A 288 -16.32 -1.62 -5.81
CA ASP A 288 -15.74 -2.85 -6.35
C ASP A 288 -14.50 -3.26 -5.55
N HIS A 289 -14.37 -4.55 -5.26
CA HIS A 289 -13.27 -5.06 -4.43
C HIS A 289 -12.96 -6.53 -4.71
N VAL A 290 -11.74 -6.91 -4.34
CA VAL A 290 -11.31 -8.27 -4.06
C VAL A 290 -10.67 -8.26 -2.67
N VAL A 291 -11.09 -9.18 -1.81
CA VAL A 291 -10.67 -9.26 -0.40
C VAL A 291 -10.30 -10.69 -0.03
N ASP A 292 -9.60 -10.86 1.09
CA ASP A 292 -9.22 -12.14 1.67
C ASP A 292 -8.48 -13.06 0.69
N ILE A 293 -7.65 -12.46 -0.18
CA ILE A 293 -6.73 -13.20 -1.04
C ILE A 293 -5.72 -13.90 -0.13
N ALA A 294 -5.47 -15.18 -0.38
CA ALA A 294 -4.53 -15.94 0.43
C ALA A 294 -3.12 -15.35 0.37
N ALA A 295 -2.37 -15.54 1.45
CA ALA A 295 -1.14 -14.81 1.69
C ALA A 295 0.10 -15.35 0.97
N GLY A 296 0.00 -16.45 0.21
CA GLY A 296 1.19 -17.21 -0.19
C GLY A 296 2.27 -16.30 -0.77
N PRO A 297 3.56 -16.65 -0.72
CA PRO A 297 4.28 -16.45 -1.95
C PRO A 297 3.57 -17.35 -2.98
N PRO A 298 2.93 -16.79 -4.02
CA PRO A 298 2.42 -17.57 -5.14
C PRO A 298 3.52 -18.44 -5.73
N VAL A 299 3.19 -19.67 -6.13
CA VAL A 299 4.12 -20.63 -6.71
C VAL A 299 3.46 -21.32 -7.90
N PRO A 300 4.22 -21.72 -8.94
CA PRO A 300 3.63 -22.38 -10.11
C PRO A 300 2.82 -23.62 -9.73
N GLY A 301 1.59 -23.70 -10.24
CA GLY A 301 0.65 -24.79 -10.00
C GLY A 301 -0.43 -24.44 -8.97
N PRO A 302 -1.31 -25.40 -8.62
CA PRO A 302 -2.50 -25.09 -7.82
C PRO A 302 -2.18 -24.50 -6.44
N ASP A 303 -2.67 -23.29 -6.18
CA ASP A 303 -2.49 -22.57 -4.93
C ASP A 303 -3.79 -21.88 -4.42
N PRO A 304 -3.86 -21.50 -3.13
CA PRO A 304 -5.06 -20.85 -2.59
C PRO A 304 -5.34 -19.43 -3.13
N CYS A 305 -4.36 -18.79 -3.76
CA CYS A 305 -4.45 -17.46 -4.37
C CYS A 305 -5.12 -17.50 -5.75
N ASP A 306 -4.99 -18.60 -6.50
CA ASP A 306 -5.49 -18.81 -7.87
C ASP A 306 -6.92 -18.32 -8.09
N ARG A 307 -7.80 -18.63 -7.13
CA ARG A 307 -9.22 -18.25 -7.17
C ARG A 307 -9.45 -16.73 -7.24
N SER A 308 -8.46 -15.94 -6.87
CA SER A 308 -8.53 -14.48 -6.79
C SER A 308 -7.93 -13.79 -8.02
N VAL A 309 -7.19 -14.52 -8.87
CA VAL A 309 -6.53 -13.96 -10.07
C VAL A 309 -7.53 -13.25 -10.96
N VAL A 310 -8.69 -13.90 -11.20
CA VAL A 310 -9.77 -13.34 -12.02
C VAL A 310 -10.21 -11.97 -11.51
N ALA A 311 -10.56 -11.89 -10.22
CA ALA A 311 -11.09 -10.68 -9.62
C ALA A 311 -10.01 -9.59 -9.52
N PHE A 312 -8.78 -9.96 -9.18
CA PHE A 312 -7.63 -9.07 -9.13
C PHE A 312 -7.35 -8.42 -10.49
N HIS A 313 -7.18 -9.21 -11.55
CA HIS A 313 -6.85 -8.69 -12.87
C HIS A 313 -7.99 -7.86 -13.46
N ARG A 314 -9.23 -8.33 -13.31
CA ARG A 314 -10.42 -7.57 -13.74
C ARG A 314 -10.47 -6.18 -13.11
N LEU A 315 -10.15 -6.05 -11.82
CA LEU A 315 -10.18 -4.75 -11.14
C LEU A 315 -9.12 -3.79 -11.69
N LEU A 316 -7.94 -4.30 -12.06
CA LEU A 316 -6.91 -3.49 -12.74
C LEU A 316 -7.41 -2.97 -14.09
N GLU A 317 -7.92 -3.85 -14.95
CA GLU A 317 -8.41 -3.47 -16.28
C GLU A 317 -9.61 -2.52 -16.19
N GLU A 318 -10.62 -2.84 -15.39
CA GLU A 318 -11.86 -2.06 -15.33
C GLU A 318 -11.66 -0.69 -14.68
N GLN A 319 -10.89 -0.63 -13.58
CA GLN A 319 -10.80 0.60 -12.79
C GLN A 319 -9.62 1.47 -13.23
N LEU A 320 -8.40 0.93 -13.33
CA LEU A 320 -7.22 1.74 -13.68
C LEU A 320 -7.18 2.07 -15.17
N LEU A 321 -7.41 1.09 -16.05
CA LEU A 321 -7.39 1.33 -17.50
C LEU A 321 -8.75 1.86 -18.00
N GLY A 322 -9.85 1.22 -17.61
CA GLY A 322 -11.19 1.55 -18.11
C GLY A 322 -11.77 2.85 -17.56
N ARG A 323 -11.51 3.17 -16.27
CA ARG A 323 -12.12 4.33 -15.59
C ARG A 323 -11.11 5.38 -15.11
N GLY A 324 -9.81 5.07 -15.13
CA GLY A 324 -8.79 5.95 -14.57
C GLY A 324 -8.96 6.18 -13.05
N VAL A 325 -9.45 5.18 -12.31
CA VAL A 325 -9.66 5.27 -10.86
C VAL A 325 -8.55 4.53 -10.12
N ALA A 326 -7.91 5.21 -9.16
CA ALA A 326 -6.90 4.61 -8.28
C ALA A 326 -7.55 3.63 -7.30
N LEU A 327 -6.78 2.63 -6.86
CA LEU A 327 -7.24 1.56 -5.98
C LEU A 327 -6.57 1.66 -4.61
N LEU A 328 -7.31 1.32 -3.56
CA LEU A 328 -6.76 1.03 -2.24
C LEU A 328 -6.35 -0.44 -2.20
N GLY A 329 -5.11 -0.73 -1.80
CA GLY A 329 -4.66 -2.12 -1.65
C GLY A 329 -3.86 -2.32 -0.38
N ASN A 330 -4.16 -3.39 0.35
CA ASN A 330 -3.22 -3.93 1.33
C ASN A 330 -2.24 -4.86 0.60
N LEU A 331 -1.01 -4.38 0.41
CA LEU A 331 0.04 -5.05 -0.35
C LEU A 331 0.95 -5.92 0.54
N ARG A 332 0.59 -6.10 1.82
CA ARG A 332 1.29 -6.87 2.85
C ARG A 332 2.75 -6.43 3.06
N GLY A 333 3.47 -7.19 3.90
CA GLY A 333 4.82 -6.92 4.37
C GLY A 333 5.86 -6.70 3.26
N PHE A 334 6.88 -5.91 3.61
CA PHE A 334 7.99 -5.57 2.73
C PHE A 334 9.11 -6.63 2.77
N PRO A 335 9.77 -6.93 1.64
CA PRO A 335 11.01 -7.70 1.65
C PRO A 335 12.10 -7.06 2.52
N PRO A 336 13.03 -7.84 3.10
CA PRO A 336 13.08 -9.30 3.09
C PRO A 336 12.43 -9.97 4.32
N ARG A 337 11.84 -9.19 5.25
CA ARG A 337 11.42 -9.69 6.58
C ARG A 337 9.93 -9.55 6.88
N GLY A 338 9.15 -8.96 5.98
CA GLY A 338 7.71 -8.78 6.16
C GLY A 338 6.98 -10.10 6.37
N THR A 339 5.93 -10.05 7.16
CA THR A 339 5.10 -11.21 7.48
C THR A 339 3.74 -11.16 6.78
N THR A 340 3.05 -12.29 6.76
CA THR A 340 1.71 -12.40 6.15
C THR A 340 0.65 -11.60 6.90
N ASP A 341 0.89 -11.31 8.17
CA ASP A 341 -0.08 -10.68 9.07
C ASP A 341 0.03 -9.15 9.07
N GLU A 342 1.08 -8.62 8.43
CA GLU A 342 1.25 -7.19 8.26
C GLU A 342 0.21 -6.59 7.33
N VAL A 343 -0.42 -5.51 7.80
CA VAL A 343 -1.39 -4.74 7.04
C VAL A 343 -0.72 -3.45 6.58
N TRP A 344 -0.47 -3.37 5.27
CA TRP A 344 0.22 -2.26 4.63
C TRP A 344 -0.63 -1.71 3.50
N ASN A 345 -1.50 -0.76 3.84
CA ASN A 345 -2.39 -0.10 2.89
C ASN A 345 -1.61 0.88 2.01
N HIS A 346 -1.97 0.97 0.73
CA HIS A 346 -1.36 1.82 -0.28
C HIS A 346 -2.38 2.28 -1.31
N GLY A 347 -2.12 3.43 -1.94
CA GLY A 347 -2.81 3.87 -3.14
C GLY A 347 -2.11 3.33 -4.39
N VAL A 348 -2.75 2.42 -5.11
CA VAL A 348 -2.30 1.87 -6.39
C VAL A 348 -2.77 2.78 -7.52
N GLY A 349 -1.82 3.44 -8.17
CA GLY A 349 -2.06 4.48 -9.17
C GLY A 349 -1.95 4.01 -10.61
N GLY A 350 -1.34 2.86 -10.87
CA GLY A 350 -1.16 2.34 -12.22
C GLY A 350 -0.71 0.89 -12.28
N TYR A 351 -0.75 0.32 -13.47
CA TYR A 351 -0.17 -0.99 -13.76
C TYR A 351 0.35 -1.06 -15.21
N THR A 352 1.32 -1.94 -15.44
CA THR A 352 1.77 -2.37 -16.76
C THR A 352 1.64 -3.89 -16.85
N ALA A 353 0.97 -4.41 -17.88
CA ALA A 353 0.74 -5.84 -18.06
C ALA A 353 1.28 -6.33 -19.41
N HIS A 354 2.13 -7.36 -19.38
CA HIS A 354 2.67 -8.03 -20.56
C HIS A 354 1.97 -9.36 -20.76
N TYR A 355 1.41 -9.57 -21.95
CA TYR A 355 0.64 -10.76 -22.26
C TYR A 355 1.44 -11.76 -23.08
N ARG A 356 1.28 -13.06 -22.75
CA ARG A 356 1.91 -14.17 -23.45
C ARG A 356 0.92 -15.32 -23.63
N ALA A 357 0.97 -15.97 -24.79
CA ALA A 357 0.23 -17.20 -25.00
C ALA A 357 0.80 -18.32 -24.10
N VAL A 358 -0.08 -19.15 -23.54
CA VAL A 358 0.33 -20.35 -22.80
C VAL A 358 0.42 -21.52 -23.77
N GLN A 359 1.58 -22.18 -23.85
CA GLN A 359 1.78 -23.32 -24.74
C GLN A 359 0.77 -24.43 -24.40
N GLU A 360 0.22 -25.09 -25.43
CA GLU A 360 -0.75 -26.20 -25.31
C GLU A 360 -2.10 -25.81 -24.69
N ARG A 361 -2.36 -24.52 -24.46
CA ARG A 361 -3.68 -24.01 -24.07
C ARG A 361 -4.37 -23.32 -25.25
N ASP A 362 -5.66 -23.04 -25.07
CA ASP A 362 -6.41 -22.26 -26.04
C ASP A 362 -5.95 -20.79 -26.08
N VAL A 363 -6.23 -20.10 -27.19
CA VAL A 363 -5.80 -18.70 -27.43
C VAL A 363 -6.41 -17.67 -26.47
N LEU A 364 -7.43 -18.05 -25.69
CA LEU A 364 -8.05 -17.18 -24.68
C LEU A 364 -7.33 -17.29 -23.33
N THR A 365 -6.52 -18.33 -23.14
CA THR A 365 -5.73 -18.54 -21.93
C THR A 365 -4.35 -17.92 -22.10
N VAL A 366 -4.05 -16.93 -21.27
CA VAL A 366 -2.81 -16.16 -21.35
C VAL A 366 -2.09 -16.15 -20.02
N ARG A 367 -0.77 -16.07 -20.09
CA ARG A 367 0.07 -15.65 -18.98
C ARG A 367 0.18 -14.12 -19.03
N VAL A 368 0.01 -13.49 -17.88
CA VAL A 368 0.15 -12.06 -17.70
C VAL A 368 1.25 -11.82 -16.67
N ASP A 369 2.29 -11.10 -17.07
CA ASP A 369 3.27 -10.54 -16.15
C ASP A 369 2.87 -9.08 -15.89
N VAL A 370 2.48 -8.74 -14.65
CA VAL A 370 1.96 -7.43 -14.25
C VAL A 370 2.91 -6.75 -13.27
N GLU A 371 3.25 -5.49 -13.54
CA GLU A 371 3.88 -4.59 -12.56
C GLU A 371 2.83 -3.57 -12.10
N ILE A 372 2.54 -3.52 -10.80
CA ILE A 372 1.70 -2.48 -10.19
C ILE A 372 2.59 -1.36 -9.63
N GLU A 373 2.11 -0.12 -9.78
CA GLU A 373 2.74 1.09 -9.24
C GLU A 373 1.84 1.65 -8.13
N ALA A 374 2.33 1.61 -6.90
CA ALA A 374 1.68 2.18 -5.73
C ALA A 374 2.53 3.30 -5.12
N ASN A 375 1.89 4.17 -4.33
CA ASN A 375 2.63 5.17 -3.57
C ASN A 375 3.55 4.53 -2.52
N SER A 376 4.51 5.29 -2.00
CA SER A 376 5.32 4.88 -0.84
C SER A 376 4.58 5.18 0.45
N GLY A 377 4.64 4.22 1.39
CA GLY A 377 4.20 4.36 2.78
C GLY A 377 5.34 4.72 3.75
N SER A 378 6.58 4.90 3.25
CA SER A 378 7.80 5.20 4.04
C SER A 378 8.35 6.61 3.79
N SER A 379 7.61 7.47 3.09
CA SER A 379 8.10 8.78 2.66
C SER A 379 7.95 9.86 3.73
N LEU A 380 8.99 10.06 4.54
CA LEU A 380 9.08 11.16 5.50
C LEU A 380 9.96 12.29 4.96
N ASN A 381 9.47 13.53 5.01
CA ASN A 381 10.11 14.74 4.53
C ASN A 381 10.63 14.64 3.09
N ASN A 382 9.87 13.95 2.22
CA ASN A 382 10.25 13.66 0.82
C ASN A 382 11.60 12.94 0.66
N GLN A 383 12.10 12.26 1.70
CA GLN A 383 13.39 11.55 1.63
C GLN A 383 13.29 10.22 0.89
N ASP A 384 12.08 9.73 0.65
CA ASP A 384 11.83 8.42 0.04
C ASP A 384 10.64 8.46 -0.92
N GLU A 385 10.75 9.24 -2.00
CA GLU A 385 9.65 9.46 -2.96
C GLU A 385 9.49 8.34 -4.02
N HIS A 386 10.24 7.23 -3.92
CA HIS A 386 10.09 6.15 -4.88
C HIS A 386 8.70 5.51 -4.77
N SER A 387 8.18 5.06 -5.89
CA SER A 387 6.91 4.31 -5.90
C SER A 387 7.18 2.86 -5.51
N ARG A 388 6.27 2.25 -4.77
CA ARG A 388 6.32 0.82 -4.48
C ARG A 388 5.98 0.06 -5.76
N LEU A 389 6.94 -0.71 -6.28
CA LEU A 389 6.79 -1.47 -7.51
C LEU A 389 6.71 -2.96 -7.20
N ILE A 390 5.59 -3.58 -7.54
CA ILE A 390 5.38 -5.01 -7.28
C ILE A 390 5.07 -5.72 -8.58
N ARG A 391 5.73 -6.85 -8.80
CA ARG A 391 5.55 -7.68 -9.98
C ARG A 391 4.83 -8.97 -9.61
N TYR A 392 3.75 -9.25 -10.31
CA TYR A 392 3.03 -10.52 -10.23
C TYR A 392 3.09 -11.21 -11.59
N ALA A 393 3.09 -12.54 -11.59
CA ALA A 393 2.83 -13.32 -12.80
C ALA A 393 1.72 -14.31 -12.52
N TYR A 394 0.80 -14.48 -13.47
CA TYR A 394 -0.29 -15.46 -13.37
C TYR A 394 -0.81 -15.88 -14.74
N THR A 395 -1.48 -17.03 -14.82
CA THR A 395 -2.35 -17.37 -15.96
C THR A 395 -3.80 -17.06 -15.64
N LEU A 396 -4.56 -16.70 -16.68
CA LEU A 396 -6.02 -16.58 -16.61
C LEU A 396 -6.63 -16.79 -17.99
N ALA A 397 -7.95 -17.02 -18.02
CA ALA A 397 -8.71 -17.16 -19.26
C ALA A 397 -9.60 -15.95 -19.50
N TYR A 398 -9.76 -15.57 -20.77
CA TYR A 398 -10.72 -14.60 -21.23
C TYR A 398 -11.95 -15.27 -21.87
N GLY A 399 -13.09 -14.59 -21.78
CA GLY A 399 -14.27 -14.87 -22.57
C GLY A 399 -14.10 -14.34 -23.99
N ARG A 400 -14.97 -14.79 -24.91
CA ARG A 400 -14.98 -14.27 -26.29
C ARG A 400 -15.41 -12.81 -26.40
N ASP A 401 -16.02 -12.28 -25.35
CA ASP A 401 -16.36 -10.86 -25.20
C ASP A 401 -15.14 -10.01 -24.78
N GLY A 402 -13.99 -10.63 -24.56
CA GLY A 402 -12.76 -10.00 -24.13
C GLY A 402 -12.75 -9.51 -22.70
N ARG A 403 -13.60 -10.08 -21.84
CA ARG A 403 -13.50 -9.95 -20.37
C ARG A 403 -12.83 -11.18 -19.77
N VAL A 404 -12.22 -11.02 -18.61
CA VAL A 404 -11.75 -12.16 -17.82
C VAL A 404 -12.91 -13.12 -17.54
N ASP A 405 -12.75 -14.40 -17.85
CA ASP A 405 -13.78 -15.43 -17.67
C ASP A 405 -13.80 -15.95 -16.23
N SER A 406 -14.74 -15.45 -15.44
CA SER A 406 -14.89 -15.87 -14.03
C SER A 406 -15.37 -17.30 -13.83
N SER A 407 -15.80 -17.99 -14.90
CA SER A 407 -16.21 -19.40 -14.82
C SER A 407 -15.04 -20.38 -14.97
N ARG A 408 -13.89 -19.91 -15.48
CA ARG A 408 -12.70 -20.71 -15.78
C ARG A 408 -11.58 -20.53 -14.75
N THR A 409 -11.93 -20.64 -13.47
CA THR A 409 -10.94 -20.55 -12.37
C THR A 409 -9.94 -21.70 -12.38
N ASP A 410 -10.27 -22.82 -13.04
CA ASP A 410 -9.37 -23.97 -13.27
C ASP A 410 -8.23 -23.68 -14.26
N ALA A 411 -8.33 -22.59 -15.02
CA ALA A 411 -7.27 -22.08 -15.90
C ALA A 411 -6.40 -21.00 -15.23
N CYS A 412 -6.70 -20.64 -13.98
CA CYS A 412 -5.95 -19.65 -13.22
C CYS A 412 -4.83 -20.31 -12.42
N ASP A 413 -3.66 -19.65 -12.40
CA ASP A 413 -2.46 -20.08 -11.69
C ASP A 413 -1.69 -18.82 -11.31
N TRP A 414 -1.57 -18.51 -10.01
CA TRP A 414 -0.74 -17.41 -9.52
C TRP A 414 0.70 -17.89 -9.39
N ILE A 415 1.54 -17.50 -10.35
CA ILE A 415 2.86 -18.10 -10.56
C ILE A 415 3.92 -17.51 -9.63
N SER A 416 3.95 -16.19 -9.46
CA SER A 416 5.03 -15.52 -8.72
C SER A 416 4.69 -14.12 -8.23
N VAL A 417 5.47 -13.66 -7.24
CA VAL A 417 5.56 -12.29 -6.74
C VAL A 417 7.04 -11.89 -6.67
N ASP A 418 7.35 -10.63 -7.00
CA ASP A 418 8.68 -10.03 -6.95
C ASP A 418 8.58 -8.50 -6.77
N GLY A 419 9.72 -7.81 -6.60
CA GLY A 419 9.79 -6.38 -6.32
C GLY A 419 9.59 -6.09 -4.84
N ASP A 420 8.77 -5.08 -4.52
CA ASP A 420 8.58 -4.61 -3.15
C ASP A 420 7.48 -5.37 -2.38
N ALA A 421 7.24 -6.65 -2.71
CA ALA A 421 6.32 -7.51 -1.98
C ALA A 421 6.85 -8.95 -1.88
N LEU A 422 6.48 -9.61 -0.79
CA LEU A 422 6.78 -11.02 -0.53
C LEU A 422 5.59 -11.95 -0.83
N PHE A 423 4.40 -11.39 -1.05
CA PHE A 423 3.13 -12.08 -0.98
C PHE A 423 2.14 -11.55 -2.03
N ALA A 424 1.13 -12.35 -2.35
CA ALA A 424 -0.08 -11.83 -3.00
C ALA A 424 -0.73 -10.74 -2.09
N PRO A 425 -1.34 -9.69 -2.66
CA PRO A 425 -1.94 -8.63 -1.85
C PRO A 425 -3.08 -9.22 -1.02
N LEU A 426 -3.40 -8.68 0.16
CA LEU A 426 -4.56 -9.15 0.93
C LEU A 426 -5.87 -8.72 0.26
N ASN A 427 -5.90 -7.50 -0.28
CA ASN A 427 -7.07 -6.92 -0.92
C ASN A 427 -6.70 -5.84 -1.93
N LEU A 428 -7.64 -5.55 -2.83
CA LEU A 428 -7.62 -4.42 -3.75
C LEU A 428 -9.05 -3.91 -3.90
N MET A 429 -9.26 -2.60 -3.76
CA MET A 429 -10.58 -2.01 -3.50
C MET A 429 -10.72 -0.62 -4.13
N VAL A 430 -11.93 -0.26 -4.53
CA VAL A 430 -12.28 1.11 -4.93
C VAL A 430 -12.84 1.85 -3.72
N VAL A 431 -12.21 2.98 -3.36
CA VAL A 431 -12.77 3.89 -2.36
C VAL A 431 -13.68 4.89 -3.07
N GLU A 432 -14.99 4.78 -2.86
CA GLU A 432 -15.95 5.64 -3.56
C GLU A 432 -16.18 6.97 -2.85
N SER A 433 -16.17 6.95 -1.52
CA SER A 433 -16.34 8.13 -0.69
C SER A 433 -15.85 7.85 0.72
N THR A 434 -15.55 8.89 1.48
CA THR A 434 -15.13 8.79 2.87
C THR A 434 -15.79 9.87 3.73
N ARG A 435 -15.93 9.60 5.02
CA ARG A 435 -16.16 10.62 6.05
C ARG A 435 -14.85 10.83 6.81
N TRP A 436 -14.40 12.08 6.92
CA TRP A 436 -13.14 12.41 7.57
C TRP A 436 -13.35 12.56 9.08
N VAL A 437 -13.42 11.42 9.77
CA VAL A 437 -13.61 11.34 11.21
C VAL A 437 -12.70 10.25 11.77
N GLY A 438 -11.52 10.66 12.25
CA GLY A 438 -10.53 9.76 12.81
C GLY A 438 -10.97 9.11 14.13
N HIS A 439 -10.05 8.39 14.76
CA HIS A 439 -10.28 7.88 16.11
C HIS A 439 -10.12 8.99 17.14
N ASN A 440 -9.19 9.93 16.89
CA ASN A 440 -8.93 11.09 17.73
C ASN A 440 -10.05 12.13 17.62
N PRO A 441 -10.88 12.32 18.66
CA PRO A 441 -12.06 13.19 18.57
C PRO A 441 -11.69 14.69 18.52
N TYR A 442 -10.43 15.03 18.79
CA TYR A 442 -9.94 16.41 18.77
C TYR A 442 -9.43 16.82 17.38
N VAL A 443 -9.04 15.86 16.55
CA VAL A 443 -8.69 16.11 15.15
C VAL A 443 -9.98 16.16 14.34
N THR A 444 -10.30 17.32 13.77
CA THR A 444 -11.54 17.52 13.02
C THR A 444 -11.27 17.88 11.57
N GLU A 445 -12.12 17.40 10.67
CA GLU A 445 -12.03 17.75 9.24
C GLU A 445 -12.01 19.26 9.01
N ALA A 446 -12.85 20.01 9.72
CA ALA A 446 -12.92 21.46 9.57
C ALA A 446 -11.56 22.13 9.85
N ASN A 447 -10.89 21.69 10.93
CA ASN A 447 -9.58 22.21 11.31
C ASN A 447 -8.48 21.77 10.32
N VAL A 448 -8.43 20.49 9.94
CA VAL A 448 -7.41 20.02 9.00
C VAL A 448 -7.59 20.69 7.63
N ARG A 449 -8.84 20.84 7.18
CA ARG A 449 -9.16 21.53 5.93
C ARG A 449 -8.78 23.01 5.96
N ALA A 450 -8.96 23.69 7.09
CA ALA A 450 -8.54 25.09 7.24
C ALA A 450 -7.02 25.28 7.10
N LEU A 451 -6.22 24.26 7.42
CA LEU A 451 -4.77 24.27 7.30
C LEU A 451 -4.28 23.95 5.87
N ASP A 452 -5.12 23.37 5.02
CA ASP A 452 -4.74 22.79 3.74
C ASP A 452 -5.20 23.63 2.53
N LEU A 453 -4.28 24.40 1.96
CA LEU A 453 -4.55 25.26 0.81
C LEU A 453 -4.95 24.49 -0.45
N ALA A 454 -4.56 23.21 -0.58
CA ALA A 454 -4.91 22.39 -1.74
C ALA A 454 -6.32 21.80 -1.65
N ASN A 455 -6.89 21.74 -0.44
CA ASN A 455 -8.15 21.07 -0.17
C ASN A 455 -9.19 21.98 0.51
N GLY A 456 -9.09 23.31 0.34
CA GLY A 456 -10.13 24.27 0.72
C GLY A 456 -9.78 25.23 1.86
N GLY A 457 -8.53 25.23 2.31
CA GLY A 457 -7.99 26.20 3.26
C GLY A 457 -7.90 27.61 2.66
N ASP A 458 -8.15 28.62 3.50
CA ASP A 458 -8.01 30.03 3.14
C ASP A 458 -6.62 30.54 3.57
N PRO A 459 -5.77 31.02 2.64
CA PRO A 459 -4.44 31.51 2.98
C PRO A 459 -4.45 32.71 3.94
N SER A 460 -5.57 33.42 4.07
CA SER A 460 -5.70 34.54 5.00
C SER A 460 -5.88 34.11 6.47
N HIS A 461 -6.36 32.89 6.73
CA HIS A 461 -6.68 32.43 8.09
C HIS A 461 -5.42 32.22 8.94
N TYR A 462 -4.31 31.80 8.31
CA TYR A 462 -3.02 31.57 8.95
C TYR A 462 -1.92 32.43 8.31
N ALA A 463 -2.18 33.72 8.10
CA ALA A 463 -1.19 34.66 7.56
C ALA A 463 -0.17 35.17 8.60
N ALA A 464 -0.40 34.88 9.89
CA ALA A 464 0.51 35.24 10.98
C ALA A 464 1.76 34.36 11.01
N ALA A 465 2.77 34.78 11.79
CA ALA A 465 3.94 33.94 12.05
C ALA A 465 3.53 32.62 12.73
N PRO A 466 4.18 31.49 12.40
CA PRO A 466 3.94 30.22 13.07
C PRO A 466 4.05 30.33 14.60
N PRO A 467 3.26 29.55 15.35
CA PRO A 467 3.39 29.49 16.80
C PRO A 467 4.80 29.02 17.18
N GLN A 468 5.37 29.61 18.24
CA GLN A 468 6.62 29.09 18.81
C GLN A 468 6.34 27.75 19.46
N LEU A 469 7.03 26.72 18.99
CA LEU A 469 6.95 25.40 19.58
C LEU A 469 7.65 25.41 20.92
N LEU A 470 6.99 24.81 21.90
CA LEU A 470 7.52 24.59 23.23
C LEU A 470 7.52 23.07 23.47
N PRO A 471 8.54 22.52 24.15
CA PRO A 471 8.57 21.11 24.48
C PRO A 471 7.34 20.71 25.27
N VAL A 472 6.88 19.48 25.11
CA VAL A 472 5.67 18.95 25.75
C VAL A 472 5.77 19.03 27.26
N ALA A 473 6.95 18.74 27.80
CA ALA A 473 7.23 18.88 29.22
C ALA A 473 6.94 20.29 29.77
N SER A 474 6.90 21.32 28.92
CA SER A 474 6.54 22.69 29.31
C SER A 474 5.06 23.04 29.10
N THR A 475 4.37 22.37 28.17
CA THR A 475 2.98 22.68 27.78
C THR A 475 1.95 21.77 28.47
N GLU A 476 2.27 20.51 28.74
CA GLU A 476 1.32 19.55 29.33
C GLU A 476 1.45 19.41 30.85
N THR A 477 2.64 19.65 31.41
CA THR A 477 2.87 19.58 32.88
C THR A 477 2.17 20.71 33.65
N THR A 478 1.78 21.80 32.98
CA THR A 478 1.09 22.94 33.60
C THR A 478 -0.42 22.75 33.75
N SER A 479 -1.02 21.74 33.10
CA SER A 479 -2.45 21.47 33.19
C SER A 479 -2.89 20.75 34.49
N ARG A 480 -1.96 20.35 35.36
CA ARG A 480 -2.25 19.83 36.71
C ARG A 480 -2.26 20.87 37.84
N ARG A 481 -2.18 22.18 37.53
CA ARG A 481 -2.18 23.27 38.54
C ARG A 481 -3.51 24.02 38.72
N LEU A 482 -4.65 23.48 38.30
CA LEU A 482 -5.96 24.12 38.47
C LEU A 482 -7.02 23.19 39.08
N ALA A 483 -6.75 22.63 40.27
CA ALA A 483 -7.77 22.15 41.21
C ALA A 483 -7.18 21.80 42.61
N LEU A 484 -6.39 22.68 43.21
CA LEU A 484 -6.16 22.62 44.66
C LEU A 484 -6.27 24.04 45.20
N GLY A 485 -7.25 24.21 46.07
CA GLY A 485 -7.82 25.48 46.45
C GLY A 485 -6.79 26.46 47.00
N ARG A 486 -7.07 27.73 46.70
CA ARG A 486 -6.74 28.87 47.54
C ARG A 486 -7.13 28.56 49.00
N ALA A 487 -6.19 28.05 49.78
CA ALA A 487 -6.16 28.23 51.22
C ALA A 487 -4.98 29.17 51.50
N ALA A 488 -5.28 30.46 51.48
CA ALA A 488 -4.37 31.48 51.93
C ALA A 488 -4.06 31.28 53.42
N ALA A 489 -2.78 31.48 53.74
CA ALA A 489 -2.21 31.44 55.06
C ALA A 489 -2.96 32.31 56.08
N THR A 490 -3.14 31.79 57.29
CA THR A 490 -2.79 32.50 58.54
C THR A 490 -2.63 31.48 59.67
N ALA A 491 -1.38 31.26 60.09
CA ALA A 491 -1.07 30.59 61.34
C ALA A 491 -1.31 31.57 62.50
N GLY A 492 -2.22 31.20 63.41
CA GLY A 492 -2.41 31.83 64.72
C GLY A 492 -2.44 30.76 65.81
N PRO A 493 -1.91 31.02 67.03
CA PRO A 493 -1.67 30.00 68.04
C PRO A 493 -2.96 29.62 68.83
N PRO A 494 -2.96 28.51 69.59
CA PRO A 494 -4.18 27.76 69.91
C PRO A 494 -4.93 28.37 71.10
N ARG A 495 -6.27 28.30 71.07
CA ARG A 495 -7.13 28.54 72.23
C ARG A 495 -7.92 27.28 72.60
N ARG A 496 -7.88 26.99 73.91
CA ARG A 496 -8.59 25.96 74.67
C ARG A 496 -10.10 26.22 74.77
N GLY A 497 -10.85 25.13 74.97
CA GLY A 497 -12.24 25.05 75.43
C GLY A 497 -13.10 24.36 74.37
N GLY A 498 -13.83 23.28 74.60
CA GLY A 498 -14.43 22.70 75.80
C GLY A 498 -15.90 22.38 75.48
N PHE A 499 -16.41 21.25 75.98
CA PHE A 499 -17.82 20.81 76.04
C PHE A 499 -18.44 20.15 74.77
N THR A 500 -18.60 18.81 74.77
CA THR A 500 -19.83 18.01 75.04
C THR A 500 -20.87 18.06 73.91
N ARG A 501 -21.64 17.04 73.52
CA ARG A 501 -21.93 15.64 73.91
C ARG A 501 -22.99 15.15 72.89
N LEU A 502 -23.07 13.81 72.68
CA LEU A 502 -24.32 13.01 72.50
C LEU A 502 -25.18 13.26 71.22
N PHE A 503 -25.87 12.32 70.56
CA PHE A 503 -26.29 10.90 70.67
C PHE A 503 -26.49 10.45 69.18
N ASN A 504 -26.12 9.25 68.70
CA ASN A 504 -26.63 7.89 68.94
C ASN A 504 -27.83 7.47 68.05
N ARG A 505 -27.78 6.19 67.63
CA ARG A 505 -28.78 5.31 66.98
C ARG A 505 -28.91 5.44 65.46
N GLN A 506 -28.82 4.37 64.67
CA GLN A 506 -28.89 2.92 64.92
C GLN A 506 -27.72 2.17 64.29
#